data_AF-A0A7J8L9L1-F1
#
_entry.id   AF-A0A7J8L9L1-F1
#
_cell.length_a   1.000
_cell.length_b   1.000
_cell.length_c   1.000
_cell.angle_alpha   90.00
_cell.angle_beta   90.00
_cell.angle_gamma   90.00
#
_symmetry.space_group_name_H-M   'P 1'
#
loop_
_entity.id
_entity.type
_entity.pdbx_description
1 polymer ?
#
loop_
_entity_poly.entity_id
_entity_poly.type
_entity_poly.pdbx_seq_one_letter_code
_entity_poly.pdbx_strand_id
1 'polypeptide(L)'
;MLIDTICNGFASISNIAEVQLIHEWCNKNWKVKFRHVLRESNKVVDCLAKAAIGKLNQVVLFPILPQYVIRLLEEDTHDSLYEKNIVFIRS
;
A
#
# COMPACT_ATOMS: atom_id res chain seq x y z
N MET A 1 1.64 -15.57 -7.40
CA MET A 1 1.96 -16.86 -6.75
C MET A 1 1.70 -16.76 -5.23
N LEU A 2 0.53 -16.19 -4.84
CA LEU A 2 0.14 -15.94 -3.45
C LEU A 2 -0.28 -17.25 -2.76
N ILE A 3 -0.88 -18.15 -3.54
CA ILE A 3 -1.26 -19.51 -3.14
C ILE A 3 -0.01 -20.32 -2.77
N ASP A 4 1.08 -20.20 -3.52
CA ASP A 4 2.29 -20.97 -3.24
C ASP A 4 3.02 -20.46 -1.99
N THR A 5 2.91 -19.17 -1.65
CA THR A 5 3.40 -18.66 -0.37
C THR A 5 2.65 -19.26 0.82
N ILE A 6 1.33 -19.52 0.67
CA ILE A 6 0.51 -20.20 1.68
C ILE A 6 0.89 -21.69 1.78
N CYS A 7 1.12 -22.35 0.63
CA CYS A 7 1.44 -23.77 0.59
C CYS A 7 2.86 -24.13 1.06
N ASN A 8 3.81 -23.19 0.99
CA ASN A 8 5.21 -23.45 1.34
C ASN A 8 5.54 -23.39 2.85
N GLY A 9 4.54 -23.28 3.74
CA GLY A 9 4.74 -23.39 5.20
C GLY A 9 5.49 -22.21 5.85
N PHE A 10 5.77 -21.14 5.10
CA PHE A 10 6.42 -19.92 5.61
C PHE A 10 5.43 -18.91 6.24
N ALA A 11 4.14 -19.21 6.26
CA ALA A 11 3.10 -18.33 6.79
C ALA A 11 2.71 -18.76 8.22
N SER A 12 2.80 -17.84 9.19
CA SER A 12 2.10 -18.02 10.47
C SER A 12 0.58 -17.98 10.25
N ILE A 13 -0.20 -18.57 11.16
CA ILE A 13 -1.68 -18.64 11.06
C ILE A 13 -2.31 -17.25 10.83
N SER A 14 -1.73 -16.19 11.41
CA SER A 14 -2.12 -14.79 11.17
C SER A 14 -2.01 -14.36 9.71
N ASN A 15 -0.95 -14.80 9.02
CA ASN A 15 -0.65 -14.38 7.65
C ASN A 15 -1.60 -15.05 6.65
N ILE A 16 -2.12 -16.24 6.97
CA ILE A 16 -3.10 -16.95 6.12
C ILE A 16 -4.44 -16.21 6.12
N ALA A 17 -4.90 -15.74 7.29
CA ALA A 17 -6.15 -15.01 7.41
C ALA A 17 -6.10 -13.67 6.66
N GLU A 18 -4.99 -12.93 6.77
CA GLU A 18 -4.77 -11.68 6.02
C GLU A 18 -4.76 -11.92 4.50
N VAL A 19 -4.10 -12.98 4.05
CA VAL A 19 -4.05 -13.35 2.64
C VAL A 19 -5.43 -13.74 2.10
N GLN A 20 -6.23 -14.46 2.88
CA GLN A 20 -7.62 -14.79 2.53
C GLN A 20 -8.47 -13.53 2.37
N LEU A 21 -8.35 -12.55 3.27
CA LEU A 21 -9.06 -11.27 3.17
C LEU A 21 -8.70 -10.49 1.91
N ILE A 22 -7.40 -10.44 1.55
CA ILE A 22 -6.95 -9.81 0.31
C ILE A 22 -7.57 -10.51 -0.90
N HIS A 23 -7.62 -11.84 -0.91
CA HIS A 23 -8.22 -12.62 -1.98
C HIS A 23 -9.73 -12.36 -2.11
N GLU A 24 -10.46 -12.28 -1.00
CA GLU A 24 -11.88 -11.92 -1.01
C GLU A 24 -12.12 -10.52 -1.59
N TRP A 25 -11.26 -9.55 -1.28
CA TRP A 25 -11.37 -8.19 -1.85
C TRP A 25 -11.08 -8.18 -3.36
N CYS A 26 -10.13 -8.99 -3.84
CA CYS A 26 -9.87 -9.15 -5.26
C CYS A 26 -11.04 -9.80 -6.03
N ASN A 27 -11.86 -10.61 -5.36
CA ASN A 27 -13.03 -11.25 -5.96
C ASN A 27 -14.28 -10.35 -5.99
N LYS A 28 -14.21 -9.13 -5.44
CA LYS A 28 -15.25 -8.12 -5.66
C LYS A 28 -15.21 -7.62 -7.11
N ASN A 29 -16.27 -6.96 -7.56
CA ASN A 29 -16.34 -6.34 -8.90
C ASN A 29 -15.46 -5.06 -9.02
N TRP A 30 -14.25 -5.09 -8.47
CA TRP A 30 -13.27 -4.02 -8.53
C TRP A 30 -12.20 -4.34 -9.57
N LYS A 31 -11.75 -3.33 -10.30
CA LYS A 31 -10.55 -3.46 -11.14
C LYS A 31 -9.32 -3.17 -10.28
N VAL A 32 -8.72 -4.21 -9.70
CA VAL A 32 -7.54 -4.09 -8.83
C VAL A 32 -6.26 -4.26 -9.65
N LYS A 33 -5.29 -3.36 -9.48
CA LYS A 33 -3.93 -3.51 -10.00
C LYS A 33 -2.94 -3.35 -8.85
N PHE A 34 -2.08 -4.34 -8.65
CA PHE A 34 -0.99 -4.25 -7.70
C PHE A 34 0.23 -3.59 -8.35
N ARG A 35 0.82 -2.63 -7.65
CA ARG A 35 2.10 -2.00 -8.02
C ARG A 35 3.00 -2.04 -6.79
N HIS A 36 4.25 -2.43 -6.99
CA HIS A 36 5.27 -2.26 -5.98
C HIS A 36 5.84 -0.84 -6.12
N VAL A 37 5.74 -0.06 -5.04
CA VAL A 37 6.30 1.30 -4.95
C VAL A 37 7.46 1.26 -3.98
N LEU A 38 8.60 1.80 -4.40
CA LEU A 38 9.81 1.95 -3.61
C LEU A 38 9.52 2.87 -2.42
N ARG A 39 10.23 2.60 -1.33
CA ARG A 39 10.00 3.31 -0.06
C ARG A 39 10.25 4.81 -0.20
N GLU A 40 11.26 5.17 -0.98
CA GLU A 40 11.67 6.54 -1.25
C GLU A 40 10.57 7.34 -1.96
N SER A 41 9.69 6.65 -2.68
CA SER A 41 8.60 7.19 -3.51
C SER A 41 7.23 7.06 -2.83
N ASN A 42 7.20 6.65 -1.56
CA ASN A 42 5.97 6.37 -0.83
C ASN A 42 6.01 6.99 0.59
N LYS A 43 6.58 8.19 0.70
CA LYS A 43 6.86 8.86 1.97
C LYS A 43 5.57 9.21 2.72
N VAL A 44 4.51 9.61 2.01
CA VAL A 44 3.22 9.97 2.61
C VAL A 44 2.60 8.78 3.32
N VAL A 45 2.55 7.63 2.66
CA VAL A 45 1.97 6.40 3.23
C VAL A 45 2.82 5.90 4.40
N ASP A 46 4.15 5.97 4.30
CA ASP A 46 5.06 5.62 5.41
C ASP A 46 4.82 6.52 6.64
N CYS A 47 4.68 7.84 6.44
CA CYS A 47 4.32 8.78 7.50
C CYS A 47 2.96 8.47 8.13
N LEU A 48 1.94 8.16 7.32
CA LEU A 48 0.60 7.82 7.80
C LEU A 48 0.61 6.51 8.60
N ALA A 49 1.31 5.49 8.14
CA ALA A 49 1.43 4.22 8.84
C ALA A 49 2.10 4.41 10.21
N LYS A 50 3.19 5.19 10.26
CA LYS A 50 3.86 5.56 11.53
C LYS A 50 2.94 6.32 12.48
N ALA A 51 2.17 7.28 11.96
CA ALA A 51 1.21 8.03 12.76
C ALA A 51 0.10 7.13 13.32
N ALA A 52 -0.39 6.18 12.53
CA ALA A 52 -1.41 5.23 12.94
C ALA A 52 -0.92 4.30 14.07
N ILE A 53 0.34 3.85 14.02
CA ILE A 53 0.98 3.07 15.10
C ILE A 53 1.00 3.87 16.42
N GLY A 54 1.22 5.18 16.34
CA GLY A 54 1.25 6.10 17.49
C GLY A 54 -0.10 6.40 18.13
N LYS A 55 -1.21 5.81 17.64
CA LYS A 55 -2.61 6.20 17.92
C LYS A 55 -2.89 7.64 17.49
N LEU A 56 -3.51 7.79 16.32
CA LEU A 56 -4.09 9.07 15.88
C LEU A 56 -5.29 9.42 16.76
N ASN A 57 -5.03 10.15 17.84
CA ASN A 57 -6.09 10.59 18.77
C ASN A 57 -6.85 11.83 18.27
N GLN A 58 -6.38 12.47 17.19
CA GLN A 58 -6.99 13.70 16.67
C GLN A 58 -6.78 13.84 15.17
N VAL A 59 -7.86 14.12 14.44
CA VAL A 59 -7.83 14.53 13.04
C VAL A 59 -7.91 16.06 13.02
N VAL A 60 -6.87 16.72 12.54
CA VAL A 60 -6.86 18.17 12.35
C VAL A 60 -7.20 18.47 10.90
N LEU A 61 -8.32 19.14 10.68
CA LEU A 61 -8.74 19.62 9.37
C LEU A 61 -8.11 21.00 9.13
N PHE A 62 -7.29 21.11 8.09
CA PHE A 62 -6.77 22.40 7.66
C PHE A 62 -7.65 22.97 6.56
N PRO A 63 -8.14 24.23 6.68
CA PRO A 63 -8.94 24.85 5.63
C PRO A 63 -8.14 25.10 4.34
N ILE A 64 -6.81 25.20 4.46
CA ILE A 64 -5.85 25.25 3.35
C ILE A 64 -4.76 24.23 3.66
N LEU A 65 -4.44 23.36 2.69
CA LEU A 65 -3.41 22.34 2.88
C LEU A 65 -2.05 23.01 3.18
N PRO A 66 -1.36 22.64 4.27
CA PRO A 66 -0.03 23.17 4.55
C PRO A 66 0.91 22.91 3.37
N GLN A 67 1.70 23.92 2.97
CA GLN A 67 2.60 23.82 1.80
C GLN A 67 3.57 22.64 1.87
N TYR A 68 3.96 22.20 3.07
CA TYR A 68 4.81 21.03 3.24
C TYR A 68 4.10 19.74 2.81
N VAL A 69 2.79 19.61 3.08
CA VAL A 69 1.99 18.43 2.69
C VAL A 69 1.84 18.38 1.17
N ILE A 70 1.62 19.54 0.55
CA ILE A 70 1.53 19.66 -0.91
C ILE A 70 2.83 19.19 -1.56
N ARG A 71 3.99 19.71 -1.12
CA ARG A 71 5.29 19.29 -1.66
C ARG A 71 5.55 17.80 -1.46
N LEU A 72 5.20 17.26 -0.29
CA LEU A 72 5.36 15.84 0.01
C LEU A 72 4.51 14.96 -0.93
N LEU A 73 3.28 15.38 -1.23
CA LEU A 73 2.42 14.70 -2.20
C LEU A 73 2.95 14.81 -3.63
N GLU A 74 3.48 15.97 -4.01
CA GLU A 74 4.09 16.19 -5.32
C GLU A 74 5.32 15.30 -5.51
N GLU A 75 6.21 15.20 -4.52
CA GLU A 75 7.39 14.32 -4.55
C GLU A 75 7.01 12.84 -4.76
N ASP A 76 6.06 12.31 -3.96
CA ASP A 76 5.60 10.91 -4.10
C ASP A 76 4.95 10.65 -5.48
N THR A 77 4.30 11.66 -6.05
CA THR A 77 3.66 11.53 -7.37
C THR A 77 4.70 11.44 -8.50
N HIS A 78 5.78 12.22 -8.43
CA HIS A 78 6.81 12.28 -9.47
C HIS A 78 7.68 11.02 -9.54
N ASP A 79 8.01 10.42 -8.39
CA ASP A 79 8.86 9.23 -8.37
C ASP A 79 8.12 7.96 -8.81
N SER A 80 6.79 7.92 -8.66
CA SER A 80 5.93 6.79 -9.07
C SER A 80 5.89 6.53 -10.59
N LEU A 81 6.42 7.46 -11.40
CA LEU A 81 6.47 7.38 -12.86
C LEU A 81 7.68 6.59 -13.39
N TYR A 82 8.71 6.36 -12.56
CA TYR A 82 9.95 5.68 -12.97
C TYR A 82 10.01 4.20 -12.58
N GLU A 83 8.91 3.63 -12.09
CA GLU A 83 8.91 2.29 -11.53
C GLU A 83 8.54 1.20 -12.53
N LYS A 84 9.36 0.15 -12.54
CA LYS A 84 9.20 -1.05 -13.37
C LYS A 84 7.80 -1.64 -13.21
N ASN A 85 7.08 -1.71 -14.32
CA ASN A 85 5.87 -2.52 -14.43
C ASN A 85 6.21 -3.99 -14.13
N ILE A 86 5.85 -4.48 -12.95
CA ILE A 86 5.78 -5.93 -12.72
C ILE A 86 4.53 -6.41 -13.46
N VAL A 87 4.74 -6.97 -14.66
CA VAL A 87 3.69 -7.62 -15.44
C VAL A 87 3.50 -9.03 -14.88
N PHE A 88 2.36 -9.27 -14.24
CA PHE A 88 1.95 -10.63 -13.89
C PHE A 88 1.33 -11.28 -15.14
N ILE A 89 2.09 -12.18 -15.78
CA ILE A 89 1.58 -13.02 -16.87
C ILE A 89 0.68 -14.09 -16.24
N ARG A 90 -0.60 -14.10 -16.61
CA ARG A 90 -1.52 -15.21 -16.31
C ARG A 90 -1.17 -16.36 -17.25
N SER A 91 -0.73 -17.49 -16.70
CA SER A 91 -0.73 -18.79 -17.37
C SER A 91 -2.01 -19.53 -17.03
#